data_AF-A0A5C7J0E3-F1
#
_entry.id   AF-A0A5C7J0E3-F1
#
_cell.length_a   1.000
_cell.length_b   1.000
_cell.length_c   1.000
_cell.angle_alpha   90.00
_cell.angle_beta   90.00
_cell.angle_gamma   90.00
#
_symmetry.space_group_name_H-M   'P 1'
#
loop_
_entity.id
_entity.type
_entity.pdbx_description
1 polymer ?
#
loop_
_entity_poly.entity_id
_entity_poly.type
_entity_poly.pdbx_seq_one_letter_code
_entity_poly.pdbx_strand_id
1 'polypeptide(L)'
;MDNPSCLVVKKRRGKKKGKKGELVDLCSLLTVCAQAVANYDQRTANDLLKQIRQHSSAFGDGTQRLAHYFAYGLEVRLAGTQTPISTHLSTRASAADVIQAYKVYISSCPFNRMPFYMSNRTILKQSEKATRLHIIDFGIGYGFQWPCFIHRVSQRPGGPPKLRITGLSFPNQAQKWQTIRLEDLNIDREEITVVNSMYRMRNLPDDTVVVSSPRDAVLKLIKSINPDIFIHGVINGTHNAPFFLPRFREALFHFSALFDVFEATVPHEDQGRMLYEREIYGKDAMNVIACEGIERVERPETYKQWQARNQRIGFRQLPLDRDIYKGVMTLVKSNYHQDFVIDEDGQWMLQGWKGRTYCALSFWKPVHEE
;
A
#
# COMPACT_ATOMS: atom_id res chain seq x y z
N MET A 1 -54.65 32.20 46.79
CA MET A 1 -55.35 30.93 46.58
C MET A 1 -54.52 30.11 45.60
N ASP A 2 -53.71 29.11 46.00
CA ASP A 2 -53.40 28.61 47.34
C ASP A 2 -51.96 28.06 47.46
N ASN A 3 -51.51 27.88 48.70
CA ASN A 3 -50.29 27.17 49.13
C ASN A 3 -50.68 25.69 49.43
N PRO A 4 -49.78 24.73 49.81
CA PRO A 4 -48.32 24.76 49.98
C PRO A 4 -47.65 23.73 48.99
N SER A 5 -46.58 22.95 49.21
CA SER A 5 -45.83 22.52 50.41
C SER A 5 -44.38 22.06 50.09
N CYS A 6 -43.86 21.02 50.74
CA CYS A 6 -42.42 20.73 50.85
C CYS A 6 -42.02 19.26 50.56
N LEU A 7 -40.78 19.12 50.09
CA LEU A 7 -39.82 18.03 50.36
C LEU A 7 -40.20 16.56 50.13
N VAL A 8 -39.58 15.94 49.11
CA VAL A 8 -39.09 14.54 49.21
C VAL A 8 -37.67 14.45 48.65
N VAL A 9 -36.69 14.13 49.50
CA VAL A 9 -35.28 13.95 49.10
C VAL A 9 -35.09 12.58 48.43
N LYS A 10 -34.94 12.56 47.10
CA LYS A 10 -34.58 11.32 46.37
C LYS A 10 -33.06 11.14 46.31
N LYS A 11 -32.57 10.04 46.90
CA LYS A 11 -31.15 9.64 46.95
C LYS A 11 -30.48 9.72 45.57
N ARG A 12 -29.29 10.33 45.50
CA ARG A 12 -28.38 10.20 44.35
C ARG A 12 -28.11 8.71 44.09
N ARG A 13 -28.58 8.16 42.97
CA ARG A 13 -28.15 6.82 42.51
C ARG A 13 -26.65 6.89 42.22
N GLY A 14 -25.88 6.00 42.84
CA GLY A 14 -24.43 5.97 42.67
C GLY A 14 -24.05 5.73 41.21
N LYS A 15 -23.24 6.63 40.65
CA LYS A 15 -22.65 6.46 39.32
C LYS A 15 -21.73 5.24 39.39
N LYS A 16 -22.15 4.08 38.86
CA LYS A 16 -21.31 2.89 38.76
C LYS A 16 -20.01 3.30 38.07
N LYS A 17 -18.90 3.32 38.82
CA LYS A 17 -17.57 3.32 38.21
C LYS A 17 -17.47 2.01 37.43
N GLY A 18 -17.60 2.08 36.10
CA GLY A 18 -17.04 1.00 35.27
C GLY A 18 -15.58 0.84 35.67
N LYS A 19 -15.10 -0.39 35.78
CA LYS A 19 -13.65 -0.61 35.90
C LYS A 19 -13.01 0.12 34.72
N LYS A 20 -12.05 1.02 34.98
CA LYS A 20 -11.06 1.28 33.93
C LYS A 20 -10.46 -0.09 33.62
N GLY A 21 -10.62 -0.54 32.37
CA GLY A 21 -9.90 -1.71 31.93
C GLY A 21 -8.41 -1.47 32.16
N GLU A 22 -7.71 -2.51 32.59
CA GLU A 22 -6.26 -2.52 32.54
C GLU A 22 -5.86 -2.26 31.08
N LEU A 23 -5.05 -1.22 30.84
CA LEU A 23 -4.68 -0.82 29.48
C LEU A 23 -3.63 -1.79 28.96
N VAL A 24 -4.11 -2.92 28.44
CA VAL A 24 -3.29 -3.97 27.85
C VAL A 24 -2.58 -3.45 26.61
N ASP A 25 -1.26 -3.31 26.70
CA ASP A 25 -0.41 -2.98 25.56
C ASP A 25 -0.33 -4.17 24.59
N LEU A 26 -1.27 -4.18 23.65
CA LEU A 26 -1.32 -5.13 22.55
C LEU A 26 -0.04 -5.12 21.70
N CYS A 27 0.64 -3.99 21.54
CA CYS A 27 1.89 -3.90 20.76
C CYS A 27 3.05 -4.60 21.47
N SER A 28 3.14 -4.45 22.80
CA SER A 28 4.08 -5.24 23.61
C SER A 28 3.71 -6.73 23.63
N LEU A 29 2.44 -7.10 23.83
CA LEU A 29 2.02 -8.51 23.77
C LEU A 29 2.33 -9.16 22.42
N LEU A 30 2.05 -8.48 21.31
CA LEU A 30 2.40 -8.95 19.96
C LEU A 30 3.91 -9.15 19.79
N THR A 31 4.72 -8.23 20.35
CA THR A 31 6.19 -8.30 20.26
C THR A 31 6.74 -9.50 21.06
N VAL A 32 6.27 -9.72 22.29
CA VAL A 32 6.68 -10.88 23.10
C VAL A 32 6.14 -12.19 22.52
N CYS A 33 4.92 -12.17 21.96
CA CYS A 33 4.37 -13.33 21.27
C CYS A 33 5.20 -13.72 20.04
N ALA A 34 5.63 -12.75 19.23
CA ALA A 34 6.52 -13.01 18.10
C ALA A 34 7.87 -13.60 18.55
N GLN A 35 8.40 -13.17 19.72
CA GLN A 35 9.62 -13.75 20.30
C GLN A 35 9.41 -15.22 20.72
N ALA A 36 8.28 -15.55 21.36
CA ALA A 36 7.94 -16.94 21.68
C ALA A 36 7.79 -17.82 20.42
N VAL A 37 7.11 -17.31 19.38
CA VAL A 37 6.99 -18.00 18.07
C VAL A 37 8.36 -18.19 17.41
N ALA A 38 9.25 -17.19 17.48
CA ALA A 38 10.60 -17.26 16.92
C ALA A 38 11.52 -18.26 17.64
N ASN A 39 11.32 -18.42 18.95
CA ASN A 39 12.07 -19.35 19.81
C ASN A 39 11.46 -20.77 19.84
N TYR A 40 10.42 -21.03 19.06
CA TYR A 40 9.63 -22.27 19.06
C TYR A 40 8.98 -22.61 20.42
N ASP A 41 8.80 -21.63 21.31
CA ASP A 41 8.06 -21.80 22.57
C ASP A 41 6.56 -21.81 22.30
N GLN A 42 6.09 -22.97 21.86
CA GLN A 42 4.69 -23.27 21.59
C GLN A 42 3.78 -22.97 22.79
N ARG A 43 4.25 -23.16 24.03
CA ARG A 43 3.41 -22.94 25.22
C ARG A 43 3.20 -21.45 25.46
N THR A 44 4.28 -20.69 25.58
CA THR A 44 4.21 -19.25 25.84
C THR A 44 3.55 -18.52 24.66
N ALA A 45 3.81 -18.94 23.42
CA ALA A 45 3.14 -18.38 22.25
C ALA A 45 1.62 -18.60 22.29
N ASN A 46 1.14 -19.83 22.57
CA ASN A 46 -0.29 -20.10 22.67
C ASN A 46 -0.96 -19.36 23.85
N ASP A 47 -0.30 -19.21 24.98
CA ASP A 47 -0.87 -18.49 26.14
C ASP A 47 -0.86 -16.96 25.96
N LEU A 48 0.09 -16.41 25.19
CA LEU A 48 0.07 -15.01 24.75
C LEU A 48 -0.99 -14.76 23.66
N LEU A 49 -1.14 -15.67 22.69
CA LEU A 49 -2.19 -15.58 21.67
C LEU A 49 -3.58 -15.56 22.30
N LYS A 50 -3.86 -16.38 23.31
CA LYS A 50 -5.12 -16.33 24.08
C LYS A 50 -5.37 -14.95 24.69
N GLN A 51 -4.36 -14.33 25.29
CA GLN A 51 -4.47 -12.97 25.87
C GLN A 51 -4.71 -11.92 24.77
N ILE A 52 -3.95 -11.96 23.67
CA ILE A 52 -4.15 -11.05 22.54
C ILE A 52 -5.57 -11.21 21.98
N ARG A 53 -6.07 -12.44 21.84
CA ARG A 53 -7.45 -12.71 21.37
C ARG A 53 -8.55 -12.24 22.32
N GLN A 54 -8.29 -12.13 23.62
CA GLN A 54 -9.24 -11.54 24.60
C GLN A 54 -9.35 -10.01 24.48
N HIS A 55 -8.34 -9.33 23.93
CA HIS A 55 -8.28 -7.87 23.85
C HIS A 55 -8.32 -7.31 22.42
N SER A 56 -7.99 -8.11 21.40
CA SER A 56 -8.12 -7.77 19.97
C SER A 56 -9.57 -7.90 19.47
N SER A 57 -9.95 -7.10 18.47
CA SER A 57 -11.26 -7.18 17.82
C SER A 57 -11.18 -6.61 16.42
N ALA A 58 -11.79 -7.26 15.42
CA ALA A 58 -11.93 -6.73 14.06
C ALA A 58 -12.85 -5.49 13.99
N PHE A 59 -13.55 -5.17 15.08
CA PHE A 59 -14.48 -4.04 15.21
C PHE A 59 -14.12 -3.10 16.39
N GLY A 60 -12.89 -3.21 16.91
CA GLY A 60 -12.40 -2.39 18.02
C GLY A 60 -11.75 -1.08 17.57
N ASP A 61 -10.91 -0.50 18.43
CA ASP A 61 -10.00 0.60 18.04
C ASP A 61 -8.89 0.12 17.08
N GLY A 62 -8.11 1.07 16.53
CA GLY A 62 -7.08 0.80 15.53
C GLY A 62 -6.00 -0.17 16.01
N THR A 63 -5.68 -0.17 17.31
CA THR A 63 -4.74 -1.13 17.91
C THR A 63 -5.39 -2.51 18.06
N GLN A 64 -6.66 -2.58 18.46
CA GLN A 64 -7.42 -3.83 18.55
C GLN A 64 -7.61 -4.51 17.18
N ARG A 65 -7.88 -3.73 16.12
CA ARG A 65 -8.06 -4.22 14.75
C ARG A 65 -6.73 -4.66 14.13
N LEU A 66 -5.66 -3.88 14.31
CA LEU A 66 -4.28 -4.29 13.97
C LEU A 66 -3.92 -5.63 14.65
N ALA A 67 -4.10 -5.73 15.96
CA ALA A 67 -3.76 -6.92 16.74
C ALA A 67 -4.56 -8.16 16.33
N HIS A 68 -5.81 -7.98 15.88
CA HIS A 68 -6.64 -9.07 15.39
C HIS A 68 -6.03 -9.75 14.15
N TYR A 69 -5.49 -8.99 13.20
CA TYR A 69 -4.82 -9.54 12.02
C TYR A 69 -3.41 -10.07 12.32
N PHE A 70 -2.66 -9.38 13.19
CA PHE A 70 -1.32 -9.82 13.58
C PHE A 70 -1.35 -11.14 14.37
N ALA A 71 -2.32 -11.33 15.27
CA ALA A 71 -2.54 -12.60 15.95
C ALA A 71 -2.86 -13.73 14.96
N TYR A 72 -3.64 -13.46 13.91
CA TYR A 72 -3.94 -14.45 12.87
C TYR A 72 -2.68 -14.87 12.11
N GLY A 73 -1.83 -13.90 11.73
CA GLY A 73 -0.54 -14.19 11.10
C GLY A 73 0.40 -15.00 12.01
N LEU A 74 0.40 -14.74 13.32
CA LEU A 74 1.18 -15.49 14.30
C LEU A 74 0.64 -16.91 14.52
N GLU A 75 -0.68 -17.10 14.57
CA GLU A 75 -1.35 -18.41 14.67
C GLU A 75 -1.01 -19.33 13.48
N VAL A 76 -1.17 -18.83 12.25
CA VAL A 76 -0.82 -19.58 11.03
C VAL A 76 0.68 -19.91 10.98
N ARG A 77 1.55 -18.97 11.40
CA ARG A 77 3.00 -19.22 11.50
C ARG A 77 3.33 -20.32 12.51
N LEU A 78 2.71 -20.26 13.69
CA LEU A 78 2.98 -21.18 14.81
C LEU A 78 2.50 -22.62 14.53
N ALA A 79 1.44 -22.76 13.72
CA ALA A 79 0.96 -24.05 13.22
C ALA A 79 1.86 -24.65 12.12
N GLY A 80 2.79 -23.87 11.54
CA GLY A 80 3.70 -24.32 10.47
C GLY A 80 3.03 -24.61 9.13
N THR A 81 1.75 -24.25 8.97
CA THR A 81 0.92 -24.68 7.83
C THR A 81 1.30 -23.93 6.55
N GLN A 82 1.77 -24.66 5.53
CA GLN A 82 2.07 -24.11 4.20
C GLN A 82 0.79 -23.82 3.36
N THR A 83 -0.39 -23.75 3.96
CA THR A 83 -1.62 -23.42 3.25
C THR A 83 -1.68 -21.93 2.91
N PRO A 84 -1.92 -21.53 1.65
CA PRO A 84 -1.97 -20.13 1.26
C PRO A 84 -3.03 -19.36 2.08
N ILE A 85 -2.71 -18.15 2.54
CA ILE A 85 -3.61 -17.30 3.35
C ILE A 85 -4.99 -17.09 2.69
N SER A 86 -5.09 -17.24 1.36
CA SER A 86 -6.37 -17.22 0.63
C SER A 86 -7.34 -18.37 0.94
N THR A 87 -6.92 -19.44 1.64
CA THR A 87 -7.83 -20.49 2.17
C THR A 87 -8.29 -20.20 3.60
N HIS A 88 -7.58 -19.32 4.31
CA HIS A 88 -7.82 -19.00 5.73
C HIS A 88 -8.87 -17.89 5.92
N LEU A 89 -9.10 -17.07 4.88
CA LEU A 89 -10.16 -16.07 4.85
C LEU A 89 -11.36 -16.61 4.07
N SER A 90 -12.42 -16.97 4.79
CA SER A 90 -13.56 -17.76 4.30
C SER A 90 -14.39 -17.11 3.18
N THR A 91 -14.24 -15.82 2.95
CA THR A 91 -14.90 -15.08 1.87
C THR A 91 -13.88 -14.22 1.10
N ARG A 92 -13.96 -14.27 -0.23
CA ARG A 92 -13.27 -13.30 -1.10
C ARG A 92 -14.18 -12.09 -1.30
N ALA A 93 -13.66 -10.88 -1.13
CA ALA A 93 -14.38 -9.67 -1.53
C ALA A 93 -14.78 -9.72 -3.01
N SER A 94 -16.00 -9.26 -3.29
CA SER A 94 -16.48 -9.02 -4.64
C SER A 94 -15.82 -7.78 -5.26
N ALA A 95 -15.99 -7.60 -6.57
CA ALA A 95 -15.57 -6.35 -7.23
C ALA A 95 -16.26 -5.11 -6.62
N ALA A 96 -17.51 -5.24 -6.17
CA ALA A 96 -18.26 -4.16 -5.52
C ALA A 96 -17.66 -3.79 -4.15
N ASP A 97 -17.28 -4.79 -3.34
CA ASP A 97 -16.62 -4.58 -2.05
C ASP A 97 -15.27 -3.87 -2.23
N VAL A 98 -14.46 -4.29 -3.21
CA VAL A 98 -13.17 -3.66 -3.51
C VAL A 98 -13.36 -2.22 -4.00
N ILE A 99 -14.37 -1.94 -4.83
CA ILE A 99 -14.71 -0.58 -5.24
C ILE A 99 -15.16 0.27 -4.03
N GLN A 100 -15.98 -0.28 -3.13
CA GLN A 100 -16.46 0.45 -1.95
C GLN A 100 -15.31 0.77 -0.97
N ALA A 101 -14.46 -0.22 -0.69
CA ALA A 101 -13.24 -0.04 0.09
C ALA A 101 -12.31 1.01 -0.52
N TYR A 102 -12.10 0.95 -1.85
CA TYR A 102 -11.20 1.86 -2.55
C TYR A 102 -11.70 3.32 -2.55
N LYS A 103 -13.01 3.54 -2.64
CA LYS A 103 -13.62 4.89 -2.50
C LYS A 103 -13.25 5.54 -1.17
N VAL A 104 -13.38 4.80 -0.07
CA VAL A 104 -13.08 5.28 1.29
C VAL A 104 -11.58 5.55 1.46
N TYR A 105 -10.72 4.69 0.91
CA TYR A 105 -9.28 4.93 0.94
C TYR A 105 -8.87 6.17 0.13
N ILE A 106 -9.37 6.36 -1.10
CA ILE A 106 -8.91 7.48 -1.94
C ILE A 106 -9.45 8.85 -1.50
N SER A 107 -10.56 8.90 -0.74
CA SER A 107 -11.05 10.12 -0.10
C SER A 107 -10.28 10.47 1.18
N SER A 108 -9.94 9.48 2.01
CA SER A 108 -9.26 9.68 3.31
C SER A 108 -7.73 9.75 3.22
N CYS A 109 -7.12 9.06 2.25
CA CYS A 109 -5.67 8.89 2.15
C CYS A 109 -5.13 9.38 0.78
N PRO A 110 -4.12 10.28 0.74
CA PRO A 110 -3.59 10.83 -0.51
C PRO A 110 -2.70 9.84 -1.28
N PHE A 111 -2.24 8.76 -0.63
CA PHE A 111 -1.13 7.92 -1.11
C PHE A 111 -1.35 7.29 -2.49
N ASN A 112 -2.60 7.01 -2.91
CA ASN A 112 -2.90 6.65 -4.31
C ASN A 112 -3.25 7.86 -5.18
N ARG A 113 -4.02 8.83 -4.66
CA ARG A 113 -4.59 9.93 -5.45
C ARG A 113 -3.53 10.88 -5.99
N MET A 114 -2.54 11.24 -5.17
CA MET A 114 -1.55 12.26 -5.54
C MET A 114 -0.51 11.75 -6.54
N PRO A 115 -0.02 10.50 -6.46
CA PRO A 115 0.77 9.90 -7.52
C PRO A 115 -0.01 9.74 -8.82
N PHE A 116 -1.27 9.28 -8.77
CA PHE A 116 -2.09 9.24 -9.98
C PHE A 116 -2.30 10.64 -10.58
N TYR A 117 -2.49 11.67 -9.76
CA TYR A 117 -2.54 13.06 -10.23
C TYR A 117 -1.23 13.49 -10.90
N MET A 118 -0.09 13.27 -10.23
CA MET A 118 1.23 13.68 -10.71
C MET A 118 1.60 12.94 -11.99
N SER A 119 1.55 11.60 -11.98
CA SER A 119 1.82 10.75 -13.14
C SER A 119 0.94 11.11 -14.33
N ASN A 120 -0.38 11.25 -14.14
CA ASN A 120 -1.28 11.59 -15.24
C ASN A 120 -1.02 13.01 -15.79
N ARG A 121 -0.65 13.98 -14.95
CA ARG A 121 -0.24 15.32 -15.40
C ARG A 121 1.10 15.30 -16.16
N THR A 122 2.08 14.52 -15.68
CA THR A 122 3.38 14.35 -16.37
C THR A 122 3.21 13.68 -17.72
N ILE A 123 2.37 12.63 -17.83
CA ILE A 123 2.05 11.99 -19.12
C ILE A 123 1.42 13.01 -20.07
N LEU A 124 0.39 13.76 -19.64
CA LEU A 124 -0.27 14.78 -20.48
C LEU A 124 0.71 15.82 -21.03
N LYS A 125 1.71 16.22 -20.24
CA LYS A 125 2.76 17.16 -20.65
C LYS A 125 3.76 16.52 -21.62
N GLN A 126 4.21 15.29 -21.34
CA GLN A 126 5.11 14.53 -22.21
C GLN A 126 4.46 14.17 -23.56
N SER A 127 3.14 13.93 -23.58
CA SER A 127 2.36 13.58 -24.76
C SER A 127 1.61 14.77 -25.39
N GLU A 128 1.96 16.02 -25.06
CA GLU A 128 1.20 17.21 -25.47
C GLU A 128 0.93 17.22 -26.99
N LYS A 129 1.98 17.00 -27.79
CA LYS A 129 1.93 17.06 -29.27
C LYS A 129 1.80 15.69 -29.94
N ALA A 130 1.62 14.62 -29.16
CA ALA A 130 1.59 13.25 -29.66
C ALA A 130 0.33 12.96 -30.50
N THR A 131 0.46 12.21 -31.59
CA THR A 131 -0.67 11.67 -32.37
C THR A 131 -1.04 10.25 -31.93
N ARG A 132 -0.06 9.46 -31.48
CA ARG A 132 -0.24 8.12 -30.88
C ARG A 132 0.40 8.08 -29.49
N LEU A 133 -0.28 7.46 -28.53
CA LEU A 133 0.18 7.33 -27.14
C LEU A 133 -0.16 5.93 -26.63
N HIS A 134 0.83 5.23 -26.10
CA HIS A 134 0.69 3.90 -25.53
C HIS A 134 1.17 3.87 -24.09
N ILE A 135 0.33 3.34 -23.20
CA ILE A 135 0.61 3.20 -21.78
C ILE A 135 0.67 1.71 -21.44
N ILE A 136 1.81 1.23 -20.98
CA ILE A 136 2.03 -0.15 -20.52
C ILE A 136 2.02 -0.12 -18.99
N ASP A 137 1.00 -0.74 -18.38
CA ASP A 137 0.73 -0.61 -16.94
C ASP A 137 1.00 -1.91 -16.19
N PHE A 138 2.16 -1.98 -15.54
CA PHE A 138 2.64 -3.09 -14.72
C PHE A 138 1.87 -3.15 -13.39
N GLY A 139 0.74 -3.87 -13.41
CA GLY A 139 -0.09 -4.16 -12.24
C GLY A 139 -1.43 -3.43 -12.18
N ILE A 140 -1.97 -3.03 -13.34
CA ILE A 140 -3.20 -2.24 -13.55
C ILE A 140 -4.36 -2.51 -12.58
N GLY A 141 -4.61 -3.77 -12.19
CA GLY A 141 -5.71 -4.16 -11.32
C GLY A 141 -7.07 -3.75 -11.90
N TYR A 142 -7.77 -2.86 -11.19
CA TYR A 142 -9.06 -2.27 -11.61
C TYR A 142 -8.91 -1.01 -12.48
N GLY A 143 -7.69 -0.59 -12.83
CA GLY A 143 -7.43 0.53 -13.75
C GLY A 143 -7.79 1.92 -13.22
N PHE A 144 -8.00 2.09 -11.91
CA PHE A 144 -8.52 3.33 -11.29
C PHE A 144 -7.74 4.62 -11.64
N GLN A 145 -6.47 4.54 -12.05
CA GLN A 145 -5.68 5.67 -12.53
C GLN A 145 -6.22 6.26 -13.87
N TRP A 146 -6.76 5.41 -14.74
CA TRP A 146 -6.93 5.73 -16.16
C TRP A 146 -8.21 6.48 -16.56
N PRO A 147 -9.41 6.28 -15.95
CA PRO A 147 -10.58 7.10 -16.26
C PRO A 147 -10.33 8.60 -16.08
N CYS A 148 -9.57 8.98 -15.05
CA CYS A 148 -9.13 10.35 -14.81
C CYS A 148 -8.10 10.86 -15.84
N PHE A 149 -7.33 9.99 -16.48
CA PHE A 149 -6.44 10.36 -17.57
C PHE A 149 -7.21 10.53 -18.88
N ILE A 150 -8.03 9.53 -19.24
CA ILE A 150 -8.83 9.47 -20.48
C ILE A 150 -9.70 10.73 -20.62
N HIS A 151 -10.44 11.11 -19.59
CA HIS A 151 -11.28 12.32 -19.59
C HIS A 151 -10.48 13.63 -19.80
N ARG A 152 -9.22 13.69 -19.33
CA ARG A 152 -8.36 14.86 -19.49
C ARG A 152 -7.68 14.91 -20.85
N VAL A 153 -7.27 13.76 -21.40
CA VAL A 153 -6.66 13.72 -22.74
C VAL A 153 -7.70 13.92 -23.85
N SER A 154 -8.97 13.56 -23.63
CA SER A 154 -10.08 13.93 -24.53
C SER A 154 -10.41 15.43 -24.55
N GLN A 155 -9.93 16.20 -23.57
CA GLN A 155 -10.06 17.66 -23.50
C GLN A 155 -8.82 18.41 -24.03
N ARG A 156 -7.84 17.69 -24.61
CA ARG A 156 -6.59 18.29 -25.12
C ARG A 156 -6.89 19.23 -26.31
N PRO A 157 -6.33 20.45 -26.36
CA PRO A 157 -6.35 21.30 -27.55
C PRO A 157 -5.79 20.55 -28.77
N GLY A 158 -6.46 20.67 -29.92
CA GLY A 158 -6.15 19.86 -31.12
C GLY A 158 -6.69 18.42 -31.08
N GLY A 159 -7.41 18.02 -30.02
CA GLY A 159 -8.04 16.71 -29.88
C GLY A 159 -7.14 15.64 -29.24
N PRO A 160 -7.72 14.51 -28.79
CA PRO A 160 -6.97 13.41 -28.18
C PRO A 160 -6.03 12.70 -29.17
N PRO A 161 -4.94 12.07 -28.69
CA PRO A 161 -4.18 11.10 -29.48
C PRO A 161 -4.96 9.80 -29.65
N LYS A 162 -4.53 8.95 -30.58
CA LYS A 162 -4.87 7.51 -30.56
C LYS A 162 -4.23 6.90 -29.31
N LEU A 163 -5.04 6.72 -28.26
CA LEU A 163 -4.63 6.15 -26.98
C LEU A 163 -4.75 4.62 -26.98
N ARG A 164 -3.71 3.93 -26.54
CA ARG A 164 -3.69 2.50 -26.22
C ARG A 164 -3.24 2.29 -24.77
N ILE A 165 -3.87 1.35 -24.06
CA ILE A 165 -3.46 0.96 -22.70
C ILE A 165 -3.32 -0.56 -22.64
N THR A 166 -2.11 -1.03 -22.33
CA THR A 166 -1.75 -2.45 -22.20
C THR A 166 -1.60 -2.77 -20.71
N GLY A 167 -2.64 -3.37 -20.13
CA GLY A 167 -2.75 -3.63 -18.70
C GLY A 167 -2.21 -4.99 -18.26
N LEU A 168 -1.05 -5.02 -17.62
CA LEU A 168 -0.36 -6.26 -17.23
C LEU A 168 -0.81 -6.72 -15.83
N SER A 169 -1.87 -7.53 -15.77
CA SER A 169 -2.49 -7.96 -14.51
C SER A 169 -2.16 -9.41 -14.13
N PHE A 170 -1.30 -9.59 -13.12
CA PHE A 170 -1.00 -10.90 -12.51
C PHE A 170 -1.11 -10.83 -10.97
N PRO A 171 -2.30 -10.65 -10.37
CA PRO A 171 -2.45 -10.24 -8.97
C PRO A 171 -1.79 -11.16 -7.94
N ASN A 172 -1.75 -12.47 -8.22
CA ASN A 172 -1.15 -13.50 -7.36
C ASN A 172 0.11 -14.12 -8.01
N GLN A 173 0.59 -13.58 -9.13
CA GLN A 173 1.61 -14.20 -9.98
C GLN A 173 2.54 -13.14 -10.62
N ALA A 174 2.90 -12.08 -9.90
CA ALA A 174 3.75 -11.00 -10.42
C ALA A 174 5.10 -11.48 -10.99
N GLN A 175 5.61 -12.61 -10.50
CA GLN A 175 6.77 -13.32 -11.07
C GLN A 175 6.63 -13.68 -12.57
N LYS A 176 5.42 -13.69 -13.14
CA LYS A 176 5.20 -13.85 -14.59
C LYS A 176 5.55 -12.61 -15.42
N TRP A 177 5.79 -11.44 -14.81
CA TRP A 177 6.28 -10.28 -15.56
C TRP A 177 7.65 -10.51 -16.20
N GLN A 178 8.48 -11.38 -15.62
CA GLN A 178 9.78 -11.77 -16.19
C GLN A 178 9.66 -12.71 -17.40
N THR A 179 8.45 -13.20 -17.72
CA THR A 179 8.17 -14.05 -18.90
C THR A 179 7.43 -13.29 -20.01
N ILE A 180 7.24 -11.97 -19.86
CA ILE A 180 6.70 -11.10 -20.91
C ILE A 180 7.85 -10.76 -21.86
N ARG A 181 7.62 -10.90 -23.16
CA ARG A 181 8.60 -10.58 -24.21
C ARG A 181 8.23 -9.25 -24.86
N LEU A 182 9.16 -8.64 -25.60
CA LEU A 182 8.96 -7.30 -26.16
C LEU A 182 7.88 -7.30 -27.26
N GLU A 183 7.81 -8.38 -28.03
CA GLU A 183 6.79 -8.61 -29.06
C GLU A 183 5.37 -8.72 -28.49
N ASP A 184 5.20 -9.22 -27.26
CA ASP A 184 3.90 -9.39 -26.59
C ASP A 184 3.24 -8.05 -26.22
N LEU A 185 3.96 -6.93 -26.38
CA LEU A 185 3.51 -5.57 -26.08
C LEU A 185 3.11 -4.80 -27.35
N ASN A 186 3.41 -5.34 -28.54
CA ASN A 186 3.10 -4.75 -29.85
C ASN A 186 3.47 -3.26 -29.97
N ILE A 187 4.66 -2.84 -29.48
CA ILE A 187 5.06 -1.42 -29.45
C ILE A 187 5.31 -0.88 -30.86
N ASP A 188 4.80 0.33 -31.11
CA ASP A 188 4.90 1.06 -32.37
C ASP A 188 6.04 2.10 -32.29
N ARG A 189 6.87 2.23 -33.34
CA ARG A 189 8.04 3.13 -33.31
C ARG A 189 7.69 4.62 -33.39
N GLU A 190 6.46 4.98 -33.74
CA GLU A 190 6.01 6.38 -33.81
C GLU A 190 4.98 6.73 -32.70
N GLU A 191 4.79 5.87 -31.71
CA GLU A 191 3.94 6.16 -30.55
C GLU A 191 4.77 6.61 -29.33
N ILE A 192 4.29 7.65 -28.62
CA ILE A 192 4.88 7.99 -27.32
C ILE A 192 4.60 6.82 -26.37
N THR A 193 5.66 6.25 -25.79
CA THR A 193 5.56 5.02 -24.99
C THR A 193 5.81 5.32 -23.51
N VAL A 194 4.77 5.12 -22.69
CA VAL A 194 4.80 5.27 -21.24
C VAL A 194 4.83 3.90 -20.59
N VAL A 195 5.75 3.67 -19.65
CA VAL A 195 5.64 2.55 -18.71
C VAL A 195 5.20 3.09 -17.35
N ASN A 196 4.13 2.53 -16.81
CA ASN A 196 3.61 2.83 -15.49
C ASN A 196 3.77 1.59 -14.59
N SER A 197 4.34 1.74 -13.40
CA SER A 197 4.27 0.70 -12.35
C SER A 197 4.03 1.35 -11.00
N MET A 198 2.84 1.10 -10.45
CA MET A 198 2.39 1.68 -9.18
C MET A 198 2.26 0.60 -8.12
N TYR A 199 3.21 0.59 -7.17
CA TYR A 199 3.22 -0.18 -5.93
C TYR A 199 3.29 -1.70 -6.05
N ARG A 200 3.39 -2.24 -7.27
CA ARG A 200 3.26 -3.67 -7.55
C ARG A 200 4.60 -4.41 -7.71
N MET A 201 5.72 -3.71 -7.96
CA MET A 201 7.04 -4.35 -7.96
C MET A 201 7.44 -4.96 -6.60
N ARG A 202 6.80 -4.53 -5.50
CA ARG A 202 6.94 -5.17 -4.17
C ARG A 202 6.48 -6.63 -4.14
N ASN A 203 5.67 -7.06 -5.12
CA ASN A 203 5.15 -8.41 -5.26
C ASN A 203 6.02 -9.34 -6.13
N LEU A 204 7.10 -8.83 -6.72
CA LEU A 204 8.13 -9.66 -7.31
C LEU A 204 8.94 -10.34 -6.19
N PRO A 205 9.40 -11.60 -6.35
CA PRO A 205 10.42 -12.15 -5.47
C PRO A 205 11.68 -11.27 -5.48
N ASP A 206 12.51 -11.41 -4.46
CA ASP A 206 13.77 -10.71 -4.34
C ASP A 206 14.95 -11.68 -4.35
N ASP A 207 16.13 -11.11 -4.17
CA ASP A 207 17.43 -11.77 -4.24
C ASP A 207 17.64 -12.78 -3.08
N THR A 208 16.70 -12.91 -2.13
CA THR A 208 16.71 -13.97 -1.10
C THR A 208 15.84 -15.18 -1.47
N VAL A 209 15.15 -15.17 -2.62
CA VAL A 209 14.25 -16.26 -3.06
C VAL A 209 14.82 -17.01 -4.27
N VAL A 210 15.51 -16.30 -5.16
CA VAL A 210 16.03 -16.83 -6.43
C VAL A 210 17.37 -16.20 -6.78
N VAL A 211 18.24 -16.97 -7.45
CA VAL A 211 19.61 -16.54 -7.83
C VAL A 211 19.59 -15.42 -8.89
N SER A 212 18.62 -15.44 -9.80
CA SER A 212 18.39 -14.38 -10.80
C SER A 212 17.26 -13.47 -10.35
N SER A 213 17.57 -12.20 -10.10
CA SER A 213 16.60 -11.23 -9.56
C SER A 213 15.44 -10.93 -10.52
N PRO A 214 14.17 -11.23 -10.14
CA PRO A 214 12.99 -10.88 -10.95
C PRO A 214 12.81 -9.36 -11.10
N ARG A 215 13.28 -8.60 -10.11
CA ARG A 215 13.21 -7.14 -10.07
C ARG A 215 14.10 -6.55 -11.15
N ASP A 216 15.36 -6.98 -11.21
CA ASP A 216 16.29 -6.58 -12.27
C ASP A 216 15.86 -7.14 -13.64
N ALA A 217 15.24 -8.32 -13.72
CA ALA A 217 14.69 -8.85 -14.98
C ALA A 217 13.54 -7.98 -15.53
N VAL A 218 12.59 -7.58 -14.68
CA VAL A 218 11.50 -6.67 -15.06
C VAL A 218 12.02 -5.27 -15.40
N LEU A 219 13.01 -4.74 -14.66
CA LEU A 219 13.64 -3.47 -15.01
C LEU A 219 14.41 -3.54 -16.34
N LYS A 220 15.04 -4.68 -16.67
CA LYS A 220 15.66 -4.92 -17.99
C LYS A 220 14.62 -4.93 -19.10
N LEU A 221 13.49 -5.63 -18.92
CA LEU A 221 12.36 -5.57 -19.86
C LEU A 221 11.89 -4.12 -20.06
N ILE A 222 11.74 -3.33 -18.98
CA ILE A 222 11.34 -1.92 -19.06
C ILE A 222 12.41 -1.05 -19.77
N LYS A 223 13.70 -1.39 -19.67
CA LYS A 223 14.75 -0.72 -20.48
C LYS A 223 14.63 -1.11 -21.95
N SER A 224 14.36 -2.38 -22.27
CA SER A 224 14.14 -2.88 -23.64
C SER A 224 12.85 -2.36 -24.30
N ILE A 225 11.82 -2.00 -23.53
CA ILE A 225 10.64 -1.25 -24.01
C ILE A 225 11.02 0.15 -24.54
N ASN A 226 12.14 0.69 -24.07
CA ASN A 226 12.65 2.04 -24.35
C ASN A 226 11.61 3.18 -24.20
N PRO A 227 10.92 3.31 -23.06
CA PRO A 227 9.85 4.29 -22.90
C PRO A 227 10.34 5.75 -22.84
N ASP A 228 9.55 6.66 -23.41
CA ASP A 228 9.64 8.12 -23.21
C ASP A 228 9.59 8.51 -21.73
N ILE A 229 8.86 7.75 -20.92
CA ILE A 229 8.89 7.92 -19.47
C ILE A 229 8.52 6.60 -18.78
N PHE A 230 9.40 6.16 -17.88
CA PHE A 230 9.08 5.12 -16.90
C PHE A 230 8.70 5.80 -15.58
N ILE A 231 7.50 5.49 -15.11
CA ILE A 231 6.86 6.02 -13.90
C ILE A 231 6.89 4.93 -12.84
N HIS A 232 7.59 5.15 -11.73
CA HIS A 232 7.80 4.14 -10.70
C HIS A 232 7.31 4.64 -9.33
N GLY A 233 6.15 4.14 -8.91
CA GLY A 233 5.61 4.31 -7.55
C GLY A 233 5.93 3.11 -6.67
N VAL A 234 6.50 3.34 -5.48
CA VAL A 234 6.95 2.27 -4.55
C VAL A 234 6.38 2.46 -3.15
N ILE A 235 6.08 1.33 -2.47
CA ILE A 235 5.78 1.32 -1.03
C ILE A 235 7.12 1.28 -0.30
N ASN A 236 7.39 2.29 0.52
CA ASN A 236 8.65 2.43 1.23
C ASN A 236 8.63 1.56 2.50
N GLY A 237 9.28 0.39 2.41
CA GLY A 237 9.21 -0.62 3.47
C GLY A 237 10.52 -1.38 3.69
N THR A 238 10.78 -1.67 4.95
CA THR A 238 11.90 -2.43 5.53
C THR A 238 11.48 -3.83 5.99
N HIS A 239 10.17 -4.10 6.05
CA HIS A 239 9.58 -5.39 6.47
C HIS A 239 9.70 -6.49 5.41
N ASN A 240 10.80 -6.49 4.65
CA ASN A 240 11.20 -7.58 3.78
C ASN A 240 12.42 -8.37 4.32
N ALA A 241 12.95 -8.00 5.48
CA ALA A 241 14.11 -8.65 6.10
C ALA A 241 13.97 -10.19 6.16
N PRO A 242 15.06 -10.95 5.90
CA PRO A 242 14.99 -12.41 5.83
C PRO A 242 14.63 -13.02 7.18
N PHE A 243 15.18 -12.49 8.28
CA PHE A 243 14.88 -12.95 9.64
C PHE A 243 13.52 -12.45 10.14
N PHE A 244 12.78 -13.34 10.79
CA PHE A 244 11.40 -13.10 11.22
C PHE A 244 11.25 -11.94 12.22
N LEU A 245 12.05 -11.87 13.30
CA LEU A 245 11.85 -10.85 14.34
C LEU A 245 12.10 -9.40 13.86
N PRO A 246 13.19 -9.09 13.11
CA PRO A 246 13.32 -7.78 12.46
C PRO A 246 12.14 -7.49 11.53
N ARG A 247 11.73 -8.46 10.71
CA ARG A 247 10.62 -8.30 9.77
C ARG A 247 9.29 -8.00 10.48
N PHE A 248 9.01 -8.72 11.58
CA PHE A 248 7.80 -8.54 12.38
C PHE A 248 7.74 -7.15 13.03
N ARG A 249 8.85 -6.67 13.59
CA ARG A 249 8.93 -5.31 14.17
C ARG A 249 8.65 -4.24 13.11
N GLU A 250 9.30 -4.33 11.96
CA GLU A 250 9.10 -3.37 10.87
C GLU A 250 7.69 -3.44 10.27
N ALA A 251 7.07 -4.63 10.25
CA ALA A 251 5.69 -4.83 9.86
C ALA A 251 4.75 -4.17 10.87
N LEU A 252 4.91 -4.46 12.17
CA LEU A 252 4.11 -3.88 13.25
C LEU A 252 4.13 -2.35 13.17
N PHE A 253 5.31 -1.75 13.05
CA PHE A 253 5.45 -0.30 12.94
C PHE A 253 4.92 0.27 11.61
N HIS A 254 4.93 -0.50 10.52
CA HIS A 254 4.37 -0.09 9.23
C HIS A 254 2.84 -0.11 9.22
N PHE A 255 2.22 -1.22 9.64
CA PHE A 255 0.77 -1.37 9.64
C PHE A 255 0.11 -0.55 10.76
N SER A 256 0.76 -0.34 11.92
CA SER A 256 0.25 0.57 12.96
C SER A 256 -0.04 1.97 12.40
N ALA A 257 0.86 2.51 11.56
CA ALA A 257 0.67 3.81 10.93
C ALA A 257 -0.52 3.84 9.96
N LEU A 258 -0.85 2.71 9.31
CA LEU A 258 -1.99 2.59 8.39
C LEU A 258 -3.34 2.49 9.13
N PHE A 259 -3.37 1.79 10.27
CA PHE A 259 -4.56 1.76 11.12
C PHE A 259 -4.79 3.11 11.81
N ASP A 260 -3.72 3.78 12.26
CA ASP A 260 -3.75 5.15 12.82
C ASP A 260 -4.16 6.22 11.79
N VAL A 261 -3.78 6.09 10.50
CA VAL A 261 -4.33 6.90 9.41
C VAL A 261 -5.85 6.82 9.39
N PHE A 262 -6.43 5.62 9.37
CA PHE A 262 -7.88 5.49 9.33
C PHE A 262 -8.55 5.87 10.66
N GLU A 263 -7.90 5.66 11.80
CA GLU A 263 -8.43 6.08 13.11
C GLU A 263 -8.59 7.60 13.20
N ALA A 264 -7.69 8.35 12.55
CA ALA A 264 -7.74 9.81 12.50
C ALA A 264 -8.59 10.39 11.34
N THR A 265 -8.99 9.58 10.34
CA THR A 265 -9.57 10.10 9.08
C THR A 265 -10.89 9.46 8.62
N VAL A 266 -11.35 8.38 9.26
CA VAL A 266 -12.57 7.65 8.84
C VAL A 266 -13.42 7.26 10.07
N PRO A 267 -14.77 7.32 10.02
CA PRO A 267 -15.64 6.79 11.08
C PRO A 267 -15.36 5.32 11.42
N HIS A 268 -15.75 4.87 12.61
CA HIS A 268 -15.47 3.51 13.09
C HIS A 268 -16.44 2.48 12.49
N GLU A 269 -17.66 2.92 12.19
CA GLU A 269 -18.77 2.13 11.68
C GLU A 269 -18.75 1.99 10.14
N ASP A 270 -17.80 2.63 9.46
CA ASP A 270 -17.72 2.67 8.00
C ASP A 270 -17.39 1.28 7.42
N GLN A 271 -18.28 0.77 6.57
CA GLN A 271 -18.15 -0.55 5.97
C GLN A 271 -17.02 -0.62 4.93
N GLY A 272 -16.75 0.46 4.20
CA GLY A 272 -15.64 0.52 3.24
C GLY A 272 -14.28 0.52 3.95
N ARG A 273 -14.17 1.17 5.11
CA ARG A 273 -13.01 1.10 6.00
C ARG A 273 -12.75 -0.32 6.45
N MET A 274 -13.74 -0.98 7.06
CA MET A 274 -13.59 -2.35 7.56
C MET A 274 -13.26 -3.34 6.43
N LEU A 275 -13.85 -3.15 5.24
CA LEU A 275 -13.46 -3.90 4.04
C LEU A 275 -12.00 -3.62 3.62
N TYR A 276 -11.54 -2.37 3.62
CA TYR A 276 -10.16 -2.04 3.22
C TYR A 276 -9.12 -2.57 4.22
N GLU A 277 -9.37 -2.40 5.53
CA GLU A 277 -8.53 -2.93 6.59
C GLU A 277 -8.45 -4.46 6.55
N ARG A 278 -9.56 -5.16 6.29
CA ARG A 278 -9.60 -6.63 6.18
C ARG A 278 -8.97 -7.15 4.89
N GLU A 279 -9.34 -6.58 3.75
CA GLU A 279 -9.01 -7.12 2.43
C GLU A 279 -7.63 -6.69 1.92
N ILE A 280 -7.09 -5.57 2.41
CA ILE A 280 -5.80 -5.01 2.02
C ILE A 280 -4.81 -5.10 3.19
N TYR A 281 -4.93 -4.24 4.20
CA TYR A 281 -3.93 -4.13 5.28
C TYR A 281 -3.74 -5.45 6.03
N GLY A 282 -4.83 -6.12 6.40
CA GLY A 282 -4.81 -7.38 7.13
C GLY A 282 -4.17 -8.51 6.32
N LYS A 283 -4.47 -8.61 5.02
CA LYS A 283 -3.86 -9.62 4.14
C LYS A 283 -2.39 -9.37 3.90
N ASP A 284 -2.00 -8.13 3.61
CA ASP A 284 -0.60 -7.76 3.41
C ASP A 284 0.20 -8.04 4.71
N ALA A 285 -0.32 -7.64 5.87
CA ALA A 285 0.28 -7.92 7.17
C ALA A 285 0.40 -9.44 7.46
N MET A 286 -0.67 -10.20 7.27
CA MET A 286 -0.65 -11.65 7.46
C MET A 286 0.37 -12.33 6.54
N ASN A 287 0.53 -11.88 5.29
CA ASN A 287 1.53 -12.45 4.38
C ASN A 287 2.97 -12.19 4.83
N VAL A 288 3.26 -11.02 5.37
CA VAL A 288 4.60 -10.67 5.92
C VAL A 288 4.94 -11.51 7.15
N ILE A 289 3.95 -11.87 7.97
CA ILE A 289 4.11 -12.60 9.24
C ILE A 289 4.14 -14.13 9.03
N ALA A 290 3.10 -14.68 8.38
CA ALA A 290 2.88 -16.13 8.30
C ALA A 290 3.70 -16.82 7.20
N CYS A 291 3.86 -16.20 6.04
CA CYS A 291 4.51 -16.84 4.90
C CYS A 291 6.04 -16.70 4.91
N GLU A 292 6.71 -17.59 4.18
CA GLU A 292 8.12 -17.53 3.83
C GLU A 292 8.30 -17.93 2.35
N GLY A 293 9.54 -17.93 1.86
CA GLY A 293 9.87 -18.40 0.51
C GLY A 293 9.08 -17.66 -0.58
N ILE A 294 8.51 -18.41 -1.53
CA ILE A 294 7.73 -17.85 -2.65
C ILE A 294 6.29 -17.49 -2.27
N GLU A 295 5.74 -18.05 -1.18
CA GLU A 295 4.40 -17.71 -0.67
C GLU A 295 4.38 -16.34 0.02
N ARG A 296 5.53 -15.86 0.53
CA ARG A 296 5.67 -14.46 0.99
C ARG A 296 5.86 -13.56 -0.22
N VAL A 297 4.76 -12.96 -0.68
CA VAL A 297 4.71 -12.03 -1.82
C VAL A 297 4.78 -10.56 -1.38
N GLU A 298 4.57 -10.24 -0.10
CA GLU A 298 4.77 -8.88 0.40
C GLU A 298 6.23 -8.64 0.77
N ARG A 299 6.94 -7.98 -0.16
CA ARG A 299 8.40 -7.80 -0.16
C ARG A 299 8.83 -6.37 -0.57
N PRO A 300 8.39 -5.30 0.11
CA PRO A 300 8.80 -3.94 -0.25
C PRO A 300 10.30 -3.72 -0.08
N GLU A 301 10.79 -2.70 -0.78
CA GLU A 301 12.15 -2.16 -0.66
C GLU A 301 12.00 -0.65 -0.48
N THR A 302 12.96 -0.01 0.20
CA THR A 302 12.96 1.45 0.33
C THR A 302 13.15 2.13 -1.02
N TYR A 303 12.70 3.37 -1.17
CA TYR A 303 12.91 4.12 -2.43
C TYR A 303 14.40 4.30 -2.75
N LYS A 304 15.30 4.27 -1.75
CA LYS A 304 16.76 4.33 -1.95
C LYS A 304 17.35 3.01 -2.50
N GLN A 305 16.74 1.86 -2.19
CA GLN A 305 17.09 0.59 -2.84
C GLN A 305 16.59 0.57 -4.30
N TRP A 306 15.36 1.02 -4.55
CA TRP A 306 14.84 1.17 -5.91
C TRP A 306 15.63 2.19 -6.75
N GLN A 307 16.09 3.30 -6.15
CA GLN A 307 17.01 4.25 -6.76
C GLN A 307 18.25 3.53 -7.30
N ALA A 308 18.93 2.76 -6.44
CA ALA A 308 20.13 2.02 -6.80
C ALA A 308 19.86 0.94 -7.87
N ARG A 309 18.72 0.23 -7.82
CA ARG A 309 18.35 -0.73 -8.88
C ARG A 309 18.10 -0.04 -10.22
N ASN A 310 17.29 1.02 -10.25
CA ASN A 310 17.00 1.76 -11.49
C ASN A 310 18.29 2.32 -12.11
N GLN A 311 19.17 2.93 -11.30
CA GLN A 311 20.47 3.44 -11.76
C GLN A 311 21.39 2.30 -12.25
N ARG A 312 21.49 1.17 -11.53
CA ARG A 312 22.31 0.00 -11.92
C ARG A 312 21.89 -0.62 -13.26
N ILE A 313 20.61 -0.59 -13.59
CA ILE A 313 20.09 -1.08 -14.89
C ILE A 313 20.35 -0.07 -16.03
N GLY A 314 20.73 1.17 -15.70
CA GLY A 314 20.95 2.25 -16.66
C GLY A 314 19.65 3.01 -16.97
N PHE A 315 18.92 3.42 -15.93
CA PHE A 315 17.93 4.49 -16.03
C PHE A 315 18.47 5.78 -15.41
N ARG A 316 18.24 6.90 -16.09
CA ARG A 316 18.47 8.25 -15.56
C ARG A 316 17.16 8.79 -15.01
N GLN A 317 17.19 9.24 -13.77
CA GLN A 317 16.04 9.88 -13.13
C GLN A 317 15.74 11.24 -13.78
N LEU A 318 14.46 11.59 -13.84
CA LEU A 318 13.96 12.88 -14.30
C LEU A 318 13.59 13.74 -13.08
N PRO A 319 13.77 15.07 -13.15
CA PRO A 319 13.35 15.96 -12.08
C PRO A 319 11.83 16.01 -11.94
N LEU A 320 11.36 16.31 -10.73
CA LEU A 320 9.94 16.57 -10.50
C LEU A 320 9.51 17.87 -11.18
N ASP A 321 8.39 17.85 -11.90
CA ASP A 321 7.75 19.05 -12.42
C ASP A 321 7.26 19.92 -11.25
N ARG A 322 7.80 21.14 -11.17
CA ARG A 322 7.66 22.01 -10.00
C ARG A 322 6.24 22.54 -9.79
N ASP A 323 5.46 22.69 -10.86
CA ASP A 323 4.11 23.25 -10.77
C ASP A 323 3.07 22.14 -10.55
N ILE A 324 3.30 20.95 -11.11
CA ILE A 324 2.53 19.75 -10.75
C ILE A 324 2.80 19.39 -9.27
N TYR A 325 4.05 19.45 -8.80
CA TYR A 325 4.42 19.18 -7.41
C TYR A 325 3.82 20.20 -6.41
N LYS A 326 3.89 21.52 -6.70
CA LYS A 326 3.14 22.55 -5.96
C LYS A 326 1.65 22.23 -5.92
N GLY A 327 1.07 21.83 -7.05
CA GLY A 327 -0.32 21.41 -7.16
C GLY A 327 -0.67 20.25 -6.23
N VAL A 328 0.19 19.23 -6.13
CA VAL A 328 0.04 18.13 -5.15
C VAL A 328 0.09 18.64 -3.72
N MET A 329 1.10 19.44 -3.35
CA MET A 329 1.21 19.97 -1.98
C MET A 329 -0.03 20.76 -1.56
N THR A 330 -0.56 21.61 -2.43
CA THR A 330 -1.81 22.36 -2.19
C THR A 330 -3.00 21.41 -2.08
N LEU A 331 -3.14 20.43 -2.99
CA LEU A 331 -4.25 19.47 -2.94
C LEU A 331 -4.24 18.62 -1.65
N VAL A 332 -3.08 18.28 -1.11
CA VAL A 332 -3.00 17.59 0.19
C VAL A 332 -3.39 18.53 1.32
N LYS A 333 -2.75 19.70 1.43
CA LYS A 333 -3.02 20.69 2.49
C LYS A 333 -4.47 21.18 2.55
N SER A 334 -5.19 21.20 1.42
CA SER A 334 -6.58 21.66 1.36
C SER A 334 -7.65 20.56 1.44
N ASN A 335 -7.30 19.28 1.32
CA ASN A 335 -8.30 18.19 1.22
C ASN A 335 -8.04 16.98 2.14
N TYR A 336 -6.91 16.94 2.85
CA TYR A 336 -6.48 15.79 3.66
C TYR A 336 -6.04 16.24 5.07
N HIS A 337 -6.01 15.29 6.01
CA HIS A 337 -5.63 15.55 7.40
C HIS A 337 -4.19 16.09 7.52
N GLN A 338 -3.98 17.02 8.46
CA GLN A 338 -2.73 17.78 8.59
C GLN A 338 -1.46 16.93 8.81
N ASP A 339 -1.61 15.73 9.36
CA ASP A 339 -0.49 14.81 9.62
C ASP A 339 0.03 14.11 8.34
N PHE A 340 -0.63 14.27 7.19
CA PHE A 340 -0.11 13.83 5.90
C PHE A 340 0.97 14.78 5.39
N VAL A 341 2.16 14.22 5.16
CA VAL A 341 3.35 14.96 4.69
C VAL A 341 3.62 14.63 3.22
N ILE A 342 3.95 15.66 2.43
CA ILE A 342 4.54 15.54 1.10
C ILE A 342 5.92 16.18 1.16
N ASP A 343 6.93 15.48 0.64
CA ASP A 343 8.34 15.88 0.73
C ASP A 343 9.10 15.49 -0.55
N GLU A 344 10.35 15.94 -0.70
CA GLU A 344 11.20 15.64 -1.86
C GLU A 344 12.64 15.26 -1.44
N ASP A 345 13.02 14.00 -1.64
CA ASP A 345 14.42 13.54 -1.57
C ASP A 345 14.85 13.04 -2.96
N GLY A 346 15.98 13.56 -3.46
CA GLY A 346 16.63 13.07 -4.67
C GLY A 346 15.69 12.90 -5.87
N GLN A 347 14.81 13.87 -6.16
CA GLN A 347 13.79 13.82 -7.21
C GLN A 347 12.75 12.68 -7.08
N TRP A 348 12.52 12.15 -5.88
CA TRP A 348 11.31 11.40 -5.52
C TRP A 348 10.29 12.34 -4.88
N MET A 349 9.03 12.25 -5.27
CA MET A 349 7.93 12.76 -4.43
C MET A 349 7.68 11.73 -3.33
N LEU A 350 8.01 12.08 -2.09
CA LEU A 350 7.70 11.26 -0.92
C LEU A 350 6.31 11.62 -0.37
N GLN A 351 5.62 10.62 0.16
CA GLN A 351 4.38 10.81 0.91
C GLN A 351 4.47 10.06 2.24
N GLY A 352 3.97 10.68 3.31
CA GLY A 352 4.07 10.13 4.66
C GLY A 352 2.94 10.54 5.58
N TRP A 353 3.00 10.00 6.80
CA TRP A 353 2.04 10.24 7.88
C TRP A 353 2.80 10.36 9.21
N LYS A 354 2.53 11.41 10.00
CA LYS A 354 3.18 11.68 11.29
C LYS A 354 4.72 11.53 11.23
N GLY A 355 5.33 12.07 10.17
CA GLY A 355 6.78 12.01 9.92
C GLY A 355 7.31 10.72 9.29
N ARG A 356 6.53 9.64 9.18
CA ARG A 356 6.94 8.40 8.50
C ARG A 356 6.68 8.47 6.99
N THR A 357 7.72 8.35 6.16
CA THR A 357 7.57 8.13 4.70
C THR A 357 6.96 6.75 4.44
N TYR A 358 5.80 6.71 3.79
CA TYR A 358 5.03 5.51 3.48
C TYR A 358 5.20 5.03 2.03
N CYS A 359 5.18 5.96 1.07
CA CYS A 359 5.37 5.65 -0.35
C CYS A 359 6.09 6.78 -1.08
N ALA A 360 6.63 6.47 -2.25
CA ALA A 360 7.40 7.40 -3.06
C ALA A 360 7.10 7.22 -4.55
N LEU A 361 7.17 8.31 -5.32
CA LEU A 361 7.01 8.32 -6.78
C LEU A 361 8.25 8.95 -7.43
N SER A 362 8.78 8.33 -8.49
CA SER A 362 9.83 8.88 -9.33
C SER A 362 9.58 8.64 -10.81
N PHE A 363 10.31 9.40 -11.63
CA PHE A 363 10.22 9.41 -13.09
C PHE A 363 11.59 9.14 -13.69
N TRP A 364 11.64 8.39 -14.79
CA TRP A 364 12.87 7.84 -15.35
C TRP A 364 12.86 7.85 -16.88
N LYS A 365 14.03 7.96 -17.49
CA LYS A 365 14.30 7.57 -18.89
C LYS A 365 15.40 6.50 -18.94
N PRO A 366 15.34 5.56 -19.91
CA PRO A 366 16.49 4.73 -20.27
C PRO A 366 17.72 5.59 -20.57
N VAL A 367 18.90 5.06 -20.24
CA VAL A 367 20.18 5.53 -20.76
C VAL A 367 20.61 4.55 -21.85
N HIS A 368 20.80 5.08 -23.05
CA HIS A 368 21.54 4.39 -24.11
C HIS A 368 23.04 4.53 -23.81
N GLU A 369 23.78 3.44 -23.99
CA GLU A 369 25.23 3.52 -24.17
C GLU A 369 25.48 4.07 -25.60
N GLU A 370 26.42 5.01 -25.73
CA GLU A 370 26.77 5.71 -26.99
C GLU A 370 27.76 4.91 -27.85
#